data_AF-A0A2S7PEX5-F1
#
_entry.id   AF-A0A2S7PEX5-F1
#
_cell.length_a   1.000
_cell.length_b   1.000
_cell.length_c   1.000
_cell.angle_alpha   90.00
_cell.angle_beta   90.00
_cell.angle_gamma   90.00
#
_symmetry.space_group_name_H-M   'P 1'
#
loop_
_entity.id
_entity.type
_entity.pdbx_description
1 polymer ?
#
loop_
_entity_poly.entity_id
_entity_poly.type
_entity_poly.pdbx_seq_one_letter_code
_entity_poly.pdbx_strand_id
1 'polypeptide(L)'
;MAYLDRPQEAGYFIFPDLSVRHEGIYKLSFNLYEETKCEEDSDQETPDEANQRKMSTAGPMDDPSFDWRMEIKSCSFQVFSAKKFPGLNESTSLSRTVAEQGCRVRIRRDKERHQAG
;
A
#
# COMPACT_ATOMS: atom_id res chain seq x y z
N MET A 1 13.71 -4.32 -0.08
CA MET A 1 13.15 -3.77 -1.33
C MET A 1 12.74 -4.95 -2.20
N ALA A 2 11.51 -4.96 -2.72
CA ALA A 2 11.08 -5.95 -3.71
C ALA A 2 11.38 -5.39 -5.09
N TYR A 3 12.38 -5.96 -5.78
CA TYR A 3 12.75 -5.60 -7.13
C TYR A 3 11.84 -6.27 -8.15
N LEU A 4 10.54 -5.98 -8.17
CA LEU A 4 9.64 -6.61 -9.14
C LEU A 4 10.20 -6.44 -10.56
N ASP A 5 10.44 -7.56 -11.25
CA ASP A 5 11.05 -7.61 -12.59
C ASP A 5 10.11 -6.96 -13.63
N ARG A 6 10.09 -5.63 -13.62
CA ARG A 6 9.78 -4.76 -14.74
C ARG A 6 11.11 -4.08 -15.12
N PRO A 7 11.29 -3.59 -16.35
CA PRO A 7 12.57 -3.05 -16.81
C PRO A 7 13.09 -1.82 -16.02
N GLN A 8 12.38 -1.37 -14.99
CA GLN A 8 12.71 -0.21 -14.17
C GLN A 8 12.45 -0.52 -12.70
N GLU A 9 13.46 -0.28 -11.86
CA GLU A 9 13.33 -0.37 -10.40
C GLU A 9 12.25 0.60 -9.89
N ALA A 10 11.46 0.15 -8.92
CA ALA A 10 10.41 0.95 -8.32
C ALA A 10 10.21 0.61 -6.84
N GLY A 11 9.67 1.58 -6.10
CA GLY A 11 9.20 1.37 -4.73
C GLY A 11 7.82 0.71 -4.72
N TYR A 12 7.63 -0.29 -3.85
CA TYR A 12 6.36 -0.99 -3.68
C TYR A 12 5.92 -1.00 -2.22
N PHE A 13 4.66 -0.64 -1.99
CA PHE A 13 3.98 -0.85 -0.71
C PHE A 13 3.14 -2.12 -0.80
N ILE A 14 3.41 -3.08 0.07
CA ILE A 14 2.79 -4.41 0.04
C ILE A 14 2.06 -4.64 1.36
N PHE A 15 0.78 -4.97 1.26
CA PHE A 15 -0.09 -5.21 2.42
C PHE A 15 -0.52 -6.68 2.44
N PRO A 16 0.35 -7.62 2.86
CA PRO A 16 0.07 -9.05 2.78
C PRO A 16 -0.94 -9.54 3.84
N ASP A 17 -1.25 -8.69 4.82
CA ASP A 17 -2.11 -9.04 5.96
C ASP A 17 -3.17 -7.95 6.18
N LEU A 18 -4.24 -8.02 5.39
CA LEU A 18 -5.44 -7.22 5.55
C LEU A 18 -6.63 -8.16 5.76
N SER A 19 -7.51 -7.82 6.70
CA SER A 19 -8.73 -8.58 6.96
C SER A 19 -9.92 -7.66 7.18
N VAL A 20 -11.09 -8.08 6.69
CA VAL A 20 -12.37 -7.42 6.92
C VAL A 20 -13.27 -8.40 7.63
N ARG A 21 -13.85 -7.98 8.75
CA ARG A 21 -14.62 -8.86 9.65
C ARG A 21 -16.05 -9.11 9.18
N HIS A 22 -16.62 -8.16 8.46
CA HIS A 22 -18.04 -8.17 8.11
C HIS A 22 -18.23 -8.39 6.61
N GLU A 23 -19.23 -9.21 6.25
CA GLU A 23 -19.63 -9.46 4.87
C GLU A 23 -20.10 -8.14 4.23
N GLY A 24 -19.72 -7.89 2.98
CA GLY A 24 -20.08 -6.67 2.26
C GLY A 24 -19.22 -6.41 1.03
N ILE A 25 -19.48 -5.29 0.37
CA ILE A 25 -18.68 -4.80 -0.76
C ILE A 25 -17.89 -3.59 -0.27
N TYR A 26 -16.56 -3.66 -0.41
CA TYR A 26 -15.65 -2.66 0.12
C TYR A 26 -14.70 -2.15 -0.96
N LYS A 27 -14.10 -0.99 -0.70
CA LYS A 27 -12.92 -0.47 -1.38
C LYS A 27 -11.86 -0.16 -0.34
N LEU A 28 -10.59 -0.38 -0.68
CA LEU A 28 -9.48 0.12 0.12
C LEU A 28 -9.10 1.52 -0.37
N SER A 29 -8.89 2.44 0.55
CA SER A 29 -8.25 3.73 0.29
C SER A 29 -6.83 3.70 0.87
N PHE A 30 -5.85 3.92 0.01
CA PHE A 30 -4.44 4.00 0.36
C PHE A 30 -4.04 5.46 0.35
N ASN A 31 -3.59 5.98 1.49
CA ASN A 31 -3.12 7.35 1.63
C ASN A 31 -1.61 7.32 1.86
N LEU A 32 -0.86 8.04 1.04
CA LEU A 32 0.58 8.19 1.16
C LEU A 32 0.87 9.45 1.96
N TYR A 33 1.65 9.30 3.03
CA TYR A 33 2.17 10.39 3.83
C TYR A 33 3.70 10.34 3.81
N GLU A 34 4.31 11.52 3.87
CA GLU A 34 5.75 11.69 3.93
C GLU A 34 6.12 12.46 5.20
N GLU A 35 7.17 11.99 5.88
CA GLU A 35 7.78 12.70 7.01
C GLU A 35 9.10 13.29 6.52
N THR A 36 9.11 14.60 6.28
CA THR A 36 10.31 15.32 5.88
C THR A 36 11.14 15.63 7.13
N LYS A 37 12.29 14.96 7.27
CA LYS A 37 13.15 15.08 8.47
C LYS A 37 14.15 16.23 8.41
N CYS A 38 14.46 16.70 7.21
CA CYS A 38 15.43 17.76 6.94
C CYS A 38 14.83 18.81 6.02
N GLU A 39 15.21 20.08 6.19
CA GLU A 39 14.74 21.18 5.34
C GLU A 39 15.07 20.97 3.84
N GLU A 40 16.15 20.25 3.53
CA GLU A 40 16.57 19.92 2.17
C GLU A 40 15.62 18.94 1.45
N ASP A 41 14.88 18.13 2.20
CA ASP A 41 13.89 17.18 1.69
C ASP A 41 12.49 17.80 1.62
N SER A 42 12.36 19.09 1.92
CA SER A 42 11.09 19.82 1.81
C SER A 42 10.77 20.14 0.36
N ASP A 43 9.49 20.09 0.01
CA ASP A 43 9.03 20.55 -1.30
C ASP A 43 9.44 22.02 -1.50
N GLN A 44 9.84 22.39 -2.72
CA GLN A 44 10.18 23.79 -3.03
C GLN A 44 8.94 24.66 -2.85
N GLU A 45 8.94 25.47 -1.79
CA GLU A 45 7.84 26.39 -1.51
C GLU A 45 7.68 27.39 -2.65
N THR A 46 6.44 27.58 -3.10
CA THR A 46 6.13 28.74 -3.93
C THR A 46 6.23 30.02 -3.09
N PRO A 47 6.52 31.20 -3.69
CA PRO A 47 6.59 32.46 -2.95
C PRO A 47 5.34 32.78 -2.11
N ASP A 48 4.17 32.25 -2.51
CA ASP A 48 2.90 32.42 -1.80
C ASP A 48 2.78 31.53 -0.55
N GLU A 49 3.36 30.32 -0.56
CA GLU A 49 3.36 29.39 0.58
C GLU A 49 4.34 29.81 1.68
N ALA A 50 5.49 30.35 1.29
CA ALA A 50 6.51 30.89 2.19
C ALA A 50 5.99 32.04 3.08
N ASN A 51 5.01 32.79 2.58
CA ASN A 51 4.41 33.90 3.32
C ASN A 51 3.36 33.41 4.34
N GLN A 52 2.74 32.25 4.11
CA GLN A 52 1.78 31.62 5.03
C GLN A 52 2.48 30.88 6.19
N ARG A 53 3.58 30.17 5.93
CA ARG A 53 4.38 29.49 6.97
C ARG A 53 5.04 30.45 7.97
N LYS A 54 5.38 31.67 7.55
CA LYS A 54 5.93 32.72 8.45
C LYS A 54 4.94 33.25 9.48
N MET A 55 3.64 33.01 9.31
CA MET A 55 2.61 33.46 10.25
C MET A 55 2.21 32.38 11.28
N SER A 56 2.54 31.11 11.04
CA SER A 56 2.19 29.96 11.90
C SER A 56 3.33 29.43 12.80
N THR A 57 4.57 29.91 12.62
CA THR A 57 5.79 29.33 13.22
C THR A 57 6.26 29.97 14.53
N ALA A 58 5.39 30.69 15.25
CA ALA A 58 5.75 31.31 16.54
C ALA A 58 5.63 30.38 17.77
N GLY A 59 5.80 29.06 17.63
CA GLY A 59 5.73 28.08 18.72
C GLY A 59 6.84 27.02 18.64
N PRO A 60 7.17 26.33 19.76
CA PRO A 60 8.31 25.40 19.82
C PRO A 60 8.09 24.23 18.86
N MET A 61 9.04 24.02 17.94
CA MET A 61 9.07 22.91 16.99
C MET A 61 9.41 21.60 17.71
N ASP A 62 8.42 20.74 17.96
CA ASP A 62 8.63 19.36 18.42
C ASP A 62 7.47 18.42 17.98
N ASP A 63 6.69 18.79 16.95
CA ASP A 63 5.64 17.90 16.40
C ASP A 63 6.04 17.44 14.99
N PRO A 64 6.28 16.14 14.74
CA PRO A 64 6.55 15.64 13.41
C PRO A 64 5.33 15.86 12.52
N SER A 65 5.39 16.83 11.61
CA SER A 65 4.35 17.05 10.62
C SER A 65 4.50 16.06 9.47
N PHE A 66 3.44 15.30 9.20
CA PHE A 66 3.36 14.44 8.03
C PHE A 66 2.63 15.16 6.91
N ASP A 67 3.24 15.21 5.72
CA ASP A 67 2.60 15.76 4.53
C ASP A 67 1.81 14.68 3.82
N TRP A 68 0.53 14.94 3.54
CA TRP A 68 -0.27 14.08 2.67
C TRP A 68 0.16 14.28 1.22
N ARG A 69 0.57 13.19 0.55
CA ARG A 69 1.07 13.24 -0.83
C ARG A 69 0.02 12.83 -1.84
N MET A 70 -0.72 11.75 -1.57
CA MET A 70 -1.80 11.29 -2.47
C MET A 70 -2.73 10.25 -1.84
N GLU A 71 -3.88 10.06 -2.49
CA GLU A 71 -4.83 8.97 -2.25
C GLU A 71 -5.01 8.10 -3.50
N ILE A 72 -5.05 6.78 -3.33
CA ILE A 72 -5.44 5.81 -4.36
C ILE A 72 -6.54 4.90 -3.81
N LYS A 73 -7.57 4.62 -4.62
CA LYS A 73 -8.67 3.71 -4.26
C LYS A 73 -8.60 2.43 -5.07
N SER A 74 -8.79 1.29 -4.41
CA SER A 74 -8.94 0.00 -5.09
C SER A 74 -10.25 -0.10 -5.86
N CYS A 75 -10.33 -1.06 -6.78
CA CYS A 75 -11.62 -1.58 -7.24
C CYS A 75 -12.44 -2.13 -6.06
N SER A 76 -13.76 -2.15 -6.22
CA SER A 76 -14.64 -2.81 -5.25
C SER A 76 -14.33 -4.30 -5.18
N PHE A 77 -14.33 -4.88 -3.98
CA PHE A 77 -14.18 -6.30 -3.76
C PHE A 77 -15.24 -6.80 -2.77
N GLN A 78 -15.58 -8.08 -2.90
CA GLN A 78 -16.58 -8.72 -2.05
C GLN A 78 -15.89 -9.45 -0.89
N VAL A 79 -16.35 -9.17 0.32
CA VAL A 79 -16.01 -9.91 1.53
C VAL A 79 -17.14 -10.89 1.79
N PHE A 80 -16.81 -12.17 1.92
CA PHE A 80 -17.77 -13.25 2.11
C PHE A 80 -17.81 -13.70 3.57
N SER A 81 -18.97 -14.13 4.04
CA SER A 81 -19.05 -14.99 5.22
C SER A 81 -18.40 -16.36 4.95
N ALA A 82 -18.04 -17.07 6.03
CA ALA A 82 -17.40 -18.39 5.93
C ALA A 82 -18.18 -19.40 5.05
N LYS A 83 -19.52 -19.34 5.06
CA LYS A 83 -20.37 -20.24 4.26
C LYS A 83 -20.38 -19.90 2.77
N LYS A 84 -20.22 -18.62 2.41
CA LYS A 84 -20.25 -18.15 1.02
C LYS A 84 -18.85 -18.01 0.41
N PHE A 85 -17.81 -18.23 1.20
CA PHE A 85 -16.44 -17.99 0.78
C PHE A 85 -16.03 -19.02 -0.28
N PRO A 86 -15.69 -18.59 -1.52
CA PRO A 86 -15.38 -19.51 -2.62
C PRO A 86 -14.01 -20.19 -2.47
N GLY A 87 -13.29 -19.90 -1.39
CA GLY A 87 -11.89 -20.26 -1.22
C GLY A 87 -10.97 -19.12 -1.62
N LEU A 88 -9.67 -19.35 -1.41
CA LEU A 88 -8.62 -18.39 -1.76
C LEU A 88 -8.11 -18.71 -3.16
N ASN A 89 -7.93 -17.67 -3.98
CA ASN A 89 -7.22 -17.82 -5.25
C ASN A 89 -5.77 -18.25 -5.02
N GLU A 90 -5.20 -18.90 -6.04
CA GLU A 90 -3.76 -19.10 -6.11
C GLU A 90 -3.02 -17.76 -6.13
N SER A 91 -1.73 -17.81 -5.79
CA SER A 91 -0.90 -16.62 -5.89
C SER A 91 -0.76 -16.18 -7.35
N THR A 92 -0.74 -14.87 -7.58
CA THR A 92 -0.43 -14.31 -8.90
C THR A 92 1.06 -14.45 -9.20
N SER A 93 1.48 -14.26 -10.46
CA SER A 93 2.91 -14.17 -10.83
C SER A 93 3.61 -13.10 -10.00
N LEU A 94 2.99 -11.92 -9.87
CA LEU A 94 3.51 -10.81 -9.07
C LEU A 94 3.74 -11.20 -7.61
N SER A 95 2.78 -11.87 -6.98
CA SER A 95 2.91 -12.32 -5.59
C SER A 95 4.07 -13.30 -5.42
N ARG A 96 4.31 -14.19 -6.40
CA ARG A 96 5.44 -15.13 -6.40
C ARG A 96 6.77 -14.40 -6.51
N THR A 97 6.92 -13.50 -7.48
CA THR A 97 8.14 -12.69 -7.66
C THR A 97 8.48 -11.88 -6.41
N VAL A 98 7.49 -11.23 -5.80
CA VAL A 98 7.67 -10.52 -4.52
C VAL A 98 8.21 -11.46 -3.43
N ALA A 99 7.65 -12.67 -3.30
CA ALA A 99 8.09 -13.63 -2.30
C ALA A 99 9.49 -14.19 -2.56
N GLU A 100 9.83 -14.43 -3.83
CA GLU A 100 11.16 -14.86 -4.27
C GLU A 100 12.24 -13.82 -3.92
N GLN A 101 11.86 -12.54 -3.87
CA GLN A 101 12.71 -11.43 -3.46
C GLN A 101 12.78 -11.21 -1.94
N GLY A 102 12.23 -12.15 -1.16
CA GLY A 102 12.33 -12.15 0.30
C GLY A 102 11.23 -11.35 1.02
N CYS A 103 10.25 -10.79 0.29
CA CYS A 103 9.09 -10.20 0.95
C CYS A 103 8.18 -11.28 1.55
N ARG A 104 7.76 -11.07 2.80
CA ARG A 104 6.94 -12.01 3.57
C ARG A 104 5.49 -12.02 3.07
N VAL A 105 5.26 -12.68 1.94
CA VAL A 105 3.93 -12.89 1.34
C VAL A 105 3.62 -14.39 1.32
N ARG A 106 2.37 -14.76 1.64
CA ARG A 106 1.94 -16.17 1.59
C ARG A 106 1.76 -16.64 0.15
N ILE A 107 2.49 -17.67 -0.26
CA ILE A 107 2.35 -18.29 -1.59
C ILE A 107 1.42 -19.51 -1.53
N ARG A 108 0.42 -19.52 -2.40
CA ARG A 108 -0.52 -20.62 -2.61
C ARG A 108 -0.36 -21.14 -4.04
N ARG A 109 -0.23 -22.46 -4.19
CA ARG A 109 -0.22 -23.15 -5.49
C ARG A 109 -1.60 -23.76 -5.74
N ASP A 110 -2.01 -23.86 -7.01
CA ASP A 110 -3.23 -24.58 -7.35
C ASP A 110 -3.09 -26.07 -6.96
N LYS A 111 -4.20 -26.68 -6.55
CA LYS A 111 -4.28 -28.14 -6.45
C LYS A 111 -4.73 -28.60 -7.81
N GLU A 112 -3.80 -29.12 -8.62
CA GLU A 112 -4.14 -29.86 -9.83
C GLU A 112 -5.29 -30.81 -9.48
N ARG A 113 -6.48 -30.52 -10.01
CA ARG A 113 -7.59 -31.48 -9.99
C ARG A 113 -7.06 -32.68 -10.75
N HIS A 114 -6.66 -33.70 -10.02
CA HIS A 114 -6.42 -35.01 -10.59
C HIS A 114 -7.76 -35.42 -11.20
N GLN A 115 -7.90 -35.21 -12.52
CA GLN A 115 -8.88 -35.93 -13.31
C GLN A 115 -8.45 -37.39 -13.22
N ALA A 116 -9.09 -38.13 -12.32
CA ALA A 116 -9.12 -39.57 -12.39
C ALA A 116 -9.89 -39.91 -13.68
N GLY A 117 -9.15 -40.28 -14.72
CA GLY A 117 -9.66 -41.09 -15.82
C GLY A 117 -9.68 -42.55 -15.44
#